data_AF-A0A1X7CAA2-F1
#
_entry.id   AF-A0A1X7CAA2-F1
#
_cell.length_a   1.000
_cell.length_b   1.000
_cell.length_c   1.000
_cell.angle_alpha   90.00
_cell.angle_beta   90.00
_cell.angle_gamma   90.00
#
_symmetry.space_group_name_H-M   'P 1'
#
loop_
_entity.id
_entity.type
_entity.pdbx_description
1 polymer ?
#
loop_
_entity_poly.entity_id
_entity_poly.type
_entity_poly.pdbx_seq_one_letter_code
_entity_poly.pdbx_strand_id
1 'polypeptide(L)' 'MTETLSRLHEVLDGAVEDDRAEGIILAKREIFTDAEIFELEMKHIFEGNWVYLAHDSQIPNVGDYFTTYIGRQPIVISGT' A
#
# COMPACT_ATOMS: atom_id res chain seq x y z
N MET A 1 1.00 5.64 24.08
CA MET A 1 0.47 6.24 22.84
C MET A 1 1.42 7.28 22.27
N THR A 2 1.92 8.24 23.06
CA THR A 2 2.86 9.25 22.57
C THR A 2 4.21 8.66 22.12
N GLU A 3 4.76 7.70 22.86
CA GLU A 3 6.06 7.07 22.51
C GLU A 3 6.02 6.29 21.19
N THR A 4 4.93 5.56 20.92
CA THR A 4 4.73 4.82 19.66
C THR A 4 4.70 5.77 18.46
N LEU A 5 3.98 6.89 18.57
CA LEU A 5 3.92 7.90 17.51
C LEU A 5 5.29 8.57 17.28
N SER A 6 6.02 8.87 18.35
CA SER A 6 7.38 9.41 18.23
C SER A 6 8.32 8.47 17.49
N ARG A 7 8.27 7.16 17.80
CA ARG A 7 9.04 6.13 17.09
C ARG A 7 8.68 6.08 15.61
N LEU A 8 7.39 6.05 15.29
CA LEU A 8 6.92 5.99 13.90
C LEU A 8 7.38 7.20 13.09
N HIS A 9 7.34 8.40 13.67
CA HIS A 9 7.90 9.59 13.03
C HIS A 9 9.40 9.44 12.76
N GLU A 10 10.18 9.00 13.74
CA GLU A 10 11.63 8.80 13.55
C GLU A 10 11.96 7.80 12.43
N VAL A 11 11.21 6.69 12.35
CA VAL A 11 11.40 5.70 11.29
C VAL A 11 11.01 6.27 9.92
N LEU A 12 9.87 6.95 9.83
CA LEU A 12 9.38 7.53 8.58
C LEU A 12 10.24 8.68 8.07
N ASP A 13 10.67 9.59 8.95
CA ASP A 13 11.49 10.75 8.59
C ASP A 13 12.84 10.33 8.00
N GLY A 14 13.39 9.20 8.46
CA GLY A 14 14.63 8.63 7.93
C GLY A 14 14.42 7.51 6.92
N ALA A 15 13.19 7.23 6.48
CA ALA A 15 12.89 6.05 5.65
C ALA A 15 13.60 6.05 4.30
N VAL A 16 13.80 7.23 3.72
CA VAL A 16 14.45 7.43 2.42
C VAL A 16 15.53 8.50 2.56
N GLU A 17 16.72 8.19 2.09
CA GLU A 17 17.83 9.12 1.91
C GLU A 17 18.05 9.32 0.41
N ASP A 18 17.80 10.53 -0.08
CA ASP A 18 17.97 10.91 -1.50
C ASP A 18 18.96 12.09 -1.57
N ASP A 19 20.25 11.77 -1.64
CA ASP A 19 21.32 12.73 -1.94
C ASP A 19 21.92 12.42 -3.32
N ARG A 20 21.31 13.01 -4.35
CA ARG A 20 21.74 12.82 -5.75
C ARG A 20 23.06 13.49 -6.08
N ALA A 21 23.52 14.45 -5.27
CA ALA A 21 24.80 15.12 -5.50
C ALA A 21 25.95 14.17 -5.18
N GLU A 22 25.81 13.40 -4.10
CA GLU A 22 26.77 12.38 -3.68
C GLU A 22 26.44 10.98 -4.26
N GLY A 23 25.36 10.86 -5.04
CA GLY A 23 24.94 9.61 -5.68
C GLY A 23 24.31 8.59 -4.73
N ILE A 24 23.76 9.05 -3.60
CA ILE A 24 23.13 8.24 -2.56
C ILE A 24 21.62 8.22 -2.78
N ILE A 25 21.05 7.03 -2.98
CA ILE A 25 19.61 6.78 -2.96
C ILE A 25 19.38 5.49 -2.18
N LEU A 26 18.96 5.63 -0.92
CA LEU A 26 18.81 4.53 0.02
C LEU A 26 17.40 4.50 0.62
N ALA A 27 16.88 3.29 0.83
CA ALA A 27 15.65 3.06 1.57
C ALA A 27 15.97 2.19 2.78
N LYS A 28 15.52 2.59 3.96
CA LYS A 28 15.68 1.79 5.18
C LYS A 28 14.89 0.50 5.07
N ARG A 29 15.50 -0.62 5.48
CA ARG A 29 14.88 -1.95 5.40
C ARG A 29 13.60 -2.07 6.23
N GLU A 30 13.49 -1.32 7.32
CA GLU A 30 12.38 -1.36 8.27
C GLU A 30 11.03 -1.07 7.62
N ILE A 31 10.98 -0.24 6.56
CA ILE A 31 9.73 0.07 5.85
C ILE A 31 9.07 -1.17 5.22
N PHE A 32 9.84 -2.23 4.97
CA PHE A 32 9.35 -3.47 4.37
C PHE A 32 8.97 -4.54 5.40
N THR A 33 9.33 -4.35 6.67
CA THR A 33 9.22 -5.42 7.69
C THR A 33 8.55 -4.99 8.99
N ASP A 34 8.44 -3.68 9.27
CA ASP A 34 7.81 -3.17 10.49
C ASP A 34 6.28 -3.32 10.40
N ALA A 35 5.71 -4.02 11.38
CA ALA A 35 4.28 -4.31 11.41
C ALA A 35 3.42 -3.06 11.65
N GLU A 36 3.88 -2.09 12.43
CA GLU A 36 3.11 -0.87 12.68
C GLU A 36 3.07 0.03 11.44
N ILE A 37 4.16 0.06 10.66
CA ILE A 37 4.19 0.73 9.35
C ILE A 37 3.20 0.05 8.41
N PHE A 38 3.20 -1.28 8.35
CA PHE A 38 2.26 -2.02 7.51
C PHE A 38 0.79 -1.69 7.84
N GLU A 39 0.43 -1.59 9.12
CA GLU A 39 -0.93 -1.18 9.52
C GLU A 39 -1.28 0.24 9.02
N LEU A 40 -0.32 1.16 9.04
CA LEU A 40 -0.51 2.50 8.51
C LEU A 40 -0.64 2.51 6.98
N GLU A 41 0.17 1.72 6.27
CA GLU A 41 0.07 1.59 4.82
C GLU A 41 -1.31 1.05 4.41
N MET A 42 -1.80 0.01 5.08
CA MET A 42 -3.14 -0.53 4.82
C MET A 42 -4.20 0.57 4.92
N LYS A 43 -4.19 1.31 6.04
CA LYS A 43 -5.18 2.34 6.32
C LYS A 43 -5.09 3.56 5.39
N HIS A 44 -3.89 4.03 5.11
CA HIS A 44 -3.67 5.33 4.46
C HIS A 44 -3.32 5.24 2.98
N ILE A 45 -2.83 4.09 2.52
CA ILE A 45 -2.45 3.87 1.12
C ILE A 45 -3.49 2.96 0.45
N PHE A 46 -3.65 1.73 0.92
CA PHE A 46 -4.42 0.72 0.18
C PHE A 46 -5.93 0.89 0.31
N GLU A 47 -6.44 1.30 1.47
CA GLU A 47 -7.89 1.50 1.69
C GLU A 47 -8.39 2.89 1.27
N GLY A 48 -7.48 3.82 0.92
CA GLY A 48 -7.80 5.22 0.62
C GLY A 48 -7.49 5.68 -0.81
N ASN A 49 -6.84 4.85 -1.63
CA ASN A 49 -6.41 5.23 -2.99
C ASN A 49 -6.99 4.31 -4.07
N TRP A 50 -6.81 4.71 -5.33
CA TRP A 50 -7.16 3.90 -6.49
C TRP A 50 -6.19 2.72 -6.63
N VAL A 51 -6.73 1.51 -6.51
CA VAL A 51 -6.00 0.24 -6.72
C VAL A 51 -6.53 -0.43 -7.98
N TYR A 52 -5.63 -0.85 -8.85
CA TYR A 52 -6.01 -1.62 -10.04
C TYR A 52 -6.63 -2.96 -9.66
N LEU A 53 -7.74 -3.33 -10.31
CA LEU A 53 -8.49 -4.54 -9.97
C LEU A 53 -8.55 -5.56 -11.10
N ALA A 54 -9.00 -5.14 -12.27
CA ALA A 54 -9.22 -6.03 -13.41
C ALA A 54 -9.23 -5.24 -14.72
N HIS A 55 -8.99 -5.97 -15.81
CA HIS A 55 -9.24 -5.55 -17.18
C HIS A 55 -10.62 -6.07 -17.63
N ASP A 56 -11.28 -5.33 -18.50
CA ASP A 56 -12.64 -5.64 -19.00
C ASP A 56 -12.74 -7.04 -19.64
N SER A 57 -11.68 -7.48 -20.33
CA SER A 57 -11.63 -8.82 -20.93
C SER A 57 -11.64 -9.98 -19.93
N GLN A 58 -11.50 -9.71 -18.62
CA GLN A 58 -11.61 -10.73 -17.57
C GLN A 58 -13.07 -11.06 -17.21
N ILE A 59 -14.02 -10.21 -17.61
CA ILE A 59 -15.47 -10.36 -17.39
C ILE A 59 -16.24 -10.02 -18.68
N PRO A 60 -15.98 -10.73 -19.79
CA PRO A 60 -16.45 -10.31 -21.12
C PRO A 60 -17.96 -10.49 -21.33
N ASN A 61 -18.65 -11.30 -20.52
CA ASN A 61 -20.07 -11.58 -20.68
C ASN A 61 -20.89 -11.12 -19.48
N VAL A 62 -22.18 -10.86 -19.72
CA VAL A 62 -23.15 -10.56 -18.66
C VAL A 62 -23.24 -11.71 -17.67
N GLY A 63 -23.04 -11.39 -16.39
CA GLY A 63 -23.06 -12.37 -15.31
C GLY A 63 -21.69 -12.96 -14.97
N ASP A 64 -20.65 -12.65 -15.74
CA ASP A 64 -19.28 -12.94 -15.33
C ASP A 64 -18.91 -12.07 -14.13
N TYR A 65 -18.25 -12.68 -13.14
CA TYR A 65 -17.74 -11.97 -11.99
C TYR A 65 -16.32 -12.40 -11.64
N PHE A 66 -15.56 -11.48 -11.08
CA PHE A 66 -14.20 -11.68 -10.61
C PHE A 66 -14.06 -11.19 -9.17
N THR A 67 -13.32 -11.94 -8.36
CA THR A 67 -13.11 -11.61 -6.94
C THR A 67 -11.64 -11.36 -6.67
N THR A 68 -11.35 -10.30 -5.94
CA THR A 68 -9.99 -9.94 -5.54
C THR A 68 -10.01 -9.16 -4.22
N TYR A 69 -8.90 -8.54 -3.84
CA TYR A 69 -8.76 -7.78 -2.61
C TYR A 69 -8.23 -6.38 -2.87
N ILE A 70 -8.72 -5.40 -2.10
CA ILE A 70 -8.08 -4.09 -1.90
C ILE A 70 -7.61 -4.04 -0.45
N GLY A 71 -6.29 -4.04 -0.24
CA GLY A 71 -5.75 -4.20 1.11
C GLY A 71 -6.30 -5.48 1.76
N ARG A 72 -7.13 -5.33 2.79
CA ARG A 72 -7.78 -6.44 3.50
C ARG A 72 -9.23 -6.67 3.09
N GLN A 73 -9.78 -5.80 2.24
CA GLN A 73 -11.19 -5.83 1.86
C GLN A 73 -11.40 -6.78 0.66
N PRO A 74 -12.18 -7.86 0.80
CA PRO A 74 -12.56 -8.69 -0.35
C PRO A 74 -13.57 -7.94 -1.22
N ILE A 75 -13.34 -7.94 -2.53
CA ILE A 75 -14.14 -7.23 -3.53
C ILE A 75 -14.67 -8.22 -4.56
N VAL A 76 -15.91 -7.98 -5.01
CA VAL A 76 -16.51 -8.65 -6.17
C VAL A 76 -16.73 -7.61 -7.27
N ILE A 77 -16.29 -7.93 -8.47
CA ILE A 77 -16.48 -7.13 -9.69
C ILE A 77 -17.37 -7.95 -10.61
N SER A 78 -18.49 -7.39 -11.05
CA SER A 78 -19.42 -8.06 -11.96
C SER A 78 -19.57 -7.27 -13.26
N GLY A 79 -19.50 -7.96 -14.40
CA GLY A 79 -19.85 -7.38 -15.69
C GLY A 79 -21.37 -7.21 -15.79
N THR A 80 -21.83 -5.97 -15.96
CA THR A 80 -23.23 -5.62 -16.24
C THR A 80 -23.57 -5.75 -17.71
#